data_AF-A0A7I4Y9F9-F1
#
_entry.id   AF-A0A7I4Y9F9-F1
#
_cell.length_a   1.000
_cell.length_b   1.000
_cell.length_c   1.000
_cell.angle_alpha   90.00
_cell.angle_beta   90.00
_cell.angle_gamma   90.00
#
_symmetry.space_group_name_H-M   'P 1'
#
loop_
_entity.id
_entity.type
_entity.pdbx_description
1 polymer ?
#
loop_
_entity_poly.entity_id
_entity_poly.type
_entity_poly.pdbx_seq_one_letter_code
_entity_poly.pdbx_strand_id
1 'polypeptide(L)'
;MIDDLQRLPSSKFALSLIDKMEKSSVGNTCPVGPRLDFDFIPKSVSEMRKEAPAKPMLIGCCASEGLTFLGFEKHPSLSTIMEQISRLIPEKHQPRLFEKLREEVFEKLAVNPQNPVIVARAFTE
;
A
#
# COMPACT_ATOMS: atom_id res chain seq x y z
N MET A 1 9.10 -3.03 -31.10
CA MET A 1 8.59 -3.09 -29.71
C MET A 1 7.93 -1.78 -29.28
N ILE A 2 8.66 -0.67 -29.11
CA ILE A 2 8.03 0.62 -28.73
C ILE A 2 7.05 1.09 -29.81
N ASP A 3 7.44 1.02 -31.08
CA ASP A 3 6.55 1.39 -32.21
C ASP A 3 5.28 0.54 -32.25
N ASP A 4 5.36 -0.71 -31.82
CA ASP A 4 4.20 -1.61 -31.75
C ASP A 4 3.29 -1.25 -30.56
N LEU A 5 3.88 -0.86 -29.42
CA LEU A 5 3.14 -0.38 -28.26
C LEU A 5 2.42 0.95 -28.56
N GLN A 6 3.06 1.86 -29.30
CA GLN A 6 2.46 3.14 -29.69
C GLN A 6 1.26 3.00 -30.63
N ARG A 7 1.15 1.87 -31.35
CA ARG A 7 0.01 1.56 -32.23
C ARG A 7 -1.20 1.00 -31.48
N LEU A 8 -1.06 0.63 -30.21
CA LEU A 8 -2.15 0.06 -29.43
C LEU A 8 -3.04 1.15 -28.82
N PRO A 9 -4.36 0.93 -28.73
CA PRO A 9 -5.24 1.82 -27.97
C PRO A 9 -4.83 1.93 -26.50
N SER A 10 -4.89 3.15 -25.94
CA SER A 10 -4.50 3.44 -24.56
C SER A 10 -5.25 2.59 -23.52
N SER A 11 -6.51 2.23 -23.79
CA SER A 11 -7.35 1.39 -22.94
C SER A 11 -6.77 0.00 -22.65
N LYS A 12 -5.91 -0.54 -23.55
CA LYS A 12 -5.25 -1.83 -23.35
C LYS A 12 -4.14 -1.78 -22.30
N PHE A 13 -3.58 -0.61 -22.01
CA PHE A 13 -2.54 -0.44 -21.00
C PHE A 13 -3.09 -0.34 -19.58
N ALA A 14 -4.25 0.30 -19.39
CA ALA A 14 -4.84 0.51 -18.07
C ALA A 14 -5.26 -0.79 -17.37
N LEU A 15 -5.90 -1.71 -18.11
CA LEU A 15 -6.47 -2.94 -17.54
C LEU A 15 -5.42 -4.04 -17.32
N SER A 16 -4.44 -4.15 -18.21
CA SER A 16 -3.44 -5.23 -18.17
C SER A 16 -2.38 -5.08 -17.06
N LEU A 17 -2.21 -3.86 -16.51
CA LEU A 17 -1.31 -3.58 -15.40
C LEU A 17 -1.94 -3.92 -14.04
N ILE A 18 -3.24 -3.68 -13.89
CA ILE A 18 -3.98 -3.92 -12.65
C ILE A 18 -4.23 -5.43 -12.46
N ASP A 19 -4.65 -6.15 -13.52
CA ASP A 19 -4.91 -7.59 -13.44
C ASP A 19 -3.65 -8.45 -13.16
N LYS A 20 -2.46 -7.93 -13.46
CA LYS A 20 -1.18 -8.60 -13.17
C LYS A 20 -0.64 -8.30 -11.77
N MET A 21 -1.14 -7.27 -11.08
CA MET A 21 -0.77 -6.98 -9.68
C MET A 21 -1.30 -8.04 -8.72
N GLU A 22 -2.43 -8.69 -9.02
CA GLU A 22 -3.04 -9.73 -8.17
C GLU A 22 -2.12 -10.95 -7.94
N LYS A 23 -1.05 -11.14 -8.73
CA LYS A 23 -0.16 -12.32 -8.65
C LYS A 23 1.24 -12.07 -8.09
N SER A 24 1.62 -10.82 -7.82
CA SER A 24 2.88 -10.56 -7.12
C SER A 24 2.64 -10.61 -5.61
N SER A 25 3.36 -11.48 -4.91
CA SER A 25 3.41 -11.59 -3.43
C SER A 25 3.93 -10.33 -2.72
N VAL A 26 3.96 -9.19 -3.41
CA VAL A 26 4.41 -7.88 -2.95
C VAL A 26 3.30 -6.89 -3.28
N GLY A 27 2.24 -6.88 -2.47
CA GLY A 27 1.04 -6.04 -2.62
C GLY A 27 1.24 -4.52 -2.56
N ASN A 28 2.49 -4.04 -2.68
CA ASN A 28 2.88 -2.64 -2.50
C ASN A 28 3.72 -2.09 -3.66
N THR A 29 3.55 -2.61 -4.89
CA THR A 29 4.34 -2.15 -6.03
C THR A 29 3.49 -1.37 -7.03
N CYS A 30 3.98 -0.20 -7.44
CA CYS A 30 3.47 0.51 -8.60
C CYS A 30 4.33 0.10 -9.80
N PRO A 31 3.85 -0.79 -10.71
CA PRO A 31 4.69 -1.35 -11.76
C PRO A 31 5.15 -0.31 -12.78
N VAL A 32 4.43 0.81 -12.88
CA VAL A 32 4.77 1.93 -13.75
C VAL A 32 4.86 3.19 -12.90
N GLY A 33 6.09 3.64 -12.64
CA GLY A 33 6.40 4.86 -11.90
C GLY A 33 7.58 5.60 -12.51
N PRO A 34 7.97 6.76 -11.95
CA PRO A 34 9.15 7.50 -12.39
C PRO A 34 10.40 6.62 -12.36
N ARG A 35 11.21 6.69 -13.42
CA ARG A 35 12.47 5.96 -13.56
C ARG A 35 13.62 6.96 -13.67
N LEU A 36 14.81 6.57 -13.22
CA LEU A 36 16.05 7.25 -13.62
C LEU A 36 16.23 7.13 -15.14
N ASP A 37 15.91 8.19 -15.86
CA ASP A 37 16.05 8.31 -17.31
C ASP A 37 17.33 9.05 -17.72
N PHE A 38 18.03 9.64 -16.75
CA PHE A 38 19.26 10.43 -16.93
C PHE A 38 19.08 11.68 -17.80
N ASP A 39 17.83 12.11 -18.00
CA ASP A 39 17.45 13.32 -18.73
C ASP A 39 16.56 14.19 -17.82
N PHE A 40 15.28 13.82 -17.66
CA PHE A 40 14.38 14.52 -16.74
C PHE A 40 14.71 14.24 -15.26
N ILE A 41 15.07 12.99 -14.94
CA ILE A 41 15.58 12.55 -13.63
C ILE A 41 17.08 12.20 -13.81
N PRO A 42 17.98 13.20 -13.69
CA PRO A 42 19.38 13.04 -14.06
C PRO A 42 20.20 12.19 -13.08
N LYS A 43 19.80 12.13 -11.81
CA LYS A 43 20.53 11.49 -10.71
C LYS A 43 19.57 10.85 -9.72
N SER A 44 20.09 10.11 -8.75
CA SER A 44 19.26 9.60 -7.66
C SER A 44 18.61 10.74 -6.87
N VAL A 45 17.42 10.49 -6.32
CA VAL A 45 16.71 11.47 -5.46
C VAL A 45 17.61 11.93 -4.30
N SER A 46 18.44 11.03 -3.76
CA SER A 46 19.38 11.35 -2.68
C SER A 46 20.48 12.32 -3.10
N GLU A 47 20.95 12.28 -4.34
CA GLU A 47 21.95 13.22 -4.87
C GLU A 47 21.29 14.57 -5.19
N MET A 48 20.16 14.54 -5.91
CA MET A 48 19.44 15.77 -6.26
C MET A 48 18.97 16.55 -5.03
N ARG A 49 18.60 15.87 -3.94
CA ARG A 49 18.24 16.51 -2.66
C ARG A 49 19.38 17.34 -2.05
N LYS A 50 20.64 16.98 -2.30
CA LYS A 50 21.81 17.74 -1.81
C LYS A 50 22.04 19.01 -2.61
N GLU A 51 21.64 19.01 -3.88
CA GLU A 51 21.78 20.12 -4.82
C GLU A 51 20.57 21.07 -4.78
N ALA A 52 19.41 20.56 -4.33
CA ALA A 52 18.18 21.32 -4.29
C ALA A 52 18.25 22.49 -3.27
N PRO A 53 17.82 23.71 -3.66
CA PRO A 53 17.75 24.82 -2.72
C PRO A 53 16.69 24.57 -1.64
N ALA A 54 16.98 24.98 -0.42
CA ALA A 54 16.00 24.94 0.66
C ALA A 54 14.80 25.84 0.31
N LYS A 55 13.60 25.27 0.30
CA LYS A 55 12.33 25.97 0.10
C LYS A 55 11.46 25.78 1.34
N PRO A 56 10.76 26.81 1.83
CA PRO A 56 9.73 26.61 2.85
C PRO A 56 8.69 25.62 2.33
N MET A 57 8.44 24.56 3.10
CA MET A 57 7.49 23.51 2.75
C MET A 57 6.65 23.17 3.98
N LEU A 58 5.34 23.02 3.79
CA LEU A 58 4.44 22.42 4.77
C LEU A 58 4.24 20.96 4.36
N ILE A 59 4.82 20.04 5.14
CA ILE A 59 4.77 18.59 4.87
C ILE A 59 4.26 17.90 6.14
N GLY A 60 3.40 16.90 5.95
CA GLY A 60 2.92 16.02 7.02
C GLY A 60 2.53 14.66 6.45
N CYS A 61 2.39 13.68 7.35
CA CYS A 61 1.92 12.33 7.04
C CYS A 61 0.66 12.04 7.85
N CYS A 62 -0.21 11.13 7.36
CA CYS A 62 -1.35 10.69 8.15
C CYS A 62 -0.93 9.59 9.13
N ALA A 63 -1.49 9.57 10.34
CA ALA A 63 -1.13 8.59 11.38
C ALA A 63 -1.35 7.12 10.98
N SER A 64 -2.16 6.87 9.95
CA SER A 64 -2.53 5.51 9.53
C SER A 64 -2.62 5.36 8.00
N GLU A 65 -1.85 6.13 7.24
CA GLU A 65 -1.83 6.08 5.75
C GLU A 65 -1.55 4.67 5.20
N GLY A 66 -0.68 3.92 5.88
CA GLY A 66 -0.29 2.56 5.52
C GLY A 66 -1.43 1.54 5.55
N LEU A 67 -2.51 1.80 6.31
CA LEU A 67 -3.66 0.90 6.40
C LEU A 67 -4.41 0.79 5.06
N THR A 68 -4.32 1.82 4.20
CA THR A 68 -4.89 1.79 2.86
C THR A 68 -4.38 0.60 2.04
N PHE A 69 -3.12 0.21 2.22
CA PHE A 69 -2.51 -0.89 1.48
C PHE A 69 -3.03 -2.27 1.89
N LEU A 70 -3.63 -2.40 3.08
CA LEU A 70 -4.27 -3.62 3.54
C LEU A 70 -5.69 -3.79 2.97
N GLY A 71 -6.35 -2.69 2.59
CA GLY A 71 -7.72 -2.68 2.08
C GLY A 71 -7.89 -2.99 0.59
N PHE A 72 -6.80 -3.20 -0.15
CA PHE A 72 -6.86 -3.49 -1.60
C PHE A 72 -7.07 -4.97 -1.92
N GLU A 73 -6.95 -5.88 -0.94
CA GLU A 73 -7.31 -7.29 -1.16
C GLU A 73 -8.85 -7.41 -1.28
N LYS A 74 -9.33 -8.09 -2.33
CA LYS A 74 -10.76 -8.37 -2.49
C LYS A 74 -11.17 -9.40 -1.42
N HIS A 75 -12.00 -8.97 -0.46
CA HIS A 75 -12.59 -9.81 0.59
C HIS A 75 -11.56 -10.62 1.41
N PRO A 76 -10.66 -9.97 2.17
CA PRO A 76 -9.79 -10.70 3.07
C PRO A 76 -10.64 -11.32 4.18
N SER A 77 -10.45 -12.62 4.44
CA SER A 77 -11.03 -13.23 5.63
C SER A 77 -10.42 -12.61 6.89
N LEU A 78 -11.09 -12.74 8.03
CA LEU A 78 -10.55 -12.26 9.31
C LEU A 78 -9.14 -12.82 9.56
N SER A 79 -8.92 -14.10 9.26
CA SER A 79 -7.62 -14.74 9.39
C SER A 79 -6.55 -14.08 8.51
N THR A 80 -6.88 -13.72 7.27
CA THR A 80 -5.96 -13.02 6.37
C THR A 80 -5.62 -11.62 6.89
N ILE A 81 -6.61 -10.86 7.36
CA ILE A 81 -6.38 -9.54 7.97
C ILE A 81 -5.43 -9.66 9.16
N MET A 82 -5.70 -10.60 10.07
CA MET A 82 -4.88 -10.81 11.27
C MET A 82 -3.47 -11.30 10.92
N GLU A 83 -3.31 -12.13 9.89
CA GLU A 83 -2.00 -12.52 9.38
C GLU A 83 -1.22 -11.31 8.85
N GLN A 84 -1.85 -10.44 8.05
CA GLN A 84 -1.20 -9.23 7.54
C GLN A 84 -0.80 -8.26 8.66
N ILE A 85 -1.69 -8.05 9.64
CA ILE A 85 -1.41 -7.27 10.85
C ILE A 85 -0.23 -7.87 11.63
N SER A 86 -0.16 -9.19 11.75
CA SER A 86 0.95 -9.88 12.43
C SER A 86 2.31 -9.68 11.73
N ARG A 87 2.31 -9.61 10.39
CA ARG A 87 3.50 -9.35 9.57
C ARG A 87 3.96 -7.90 9.70
N LEU A 88 3.03 -6.96 9.75
CA LEU A 88 3.32 -5.54 9.95
C LEU A 88 3.81 -5.23 11.37
N ILE A 89 3.30 -5.96 12.37
CA ILE A 89 3.65 -5.78 13.78
C ILE A 89 4.16 -7.12 14.33
N PRO A 90 5.45 -7.48 14.07
CA PRO A 90 6.01 -8.72 14.57
C PRO A 90 6.31 -8.62 16.07
N GLU A 91 5.98 -9.68 16.81
CA GLU A 91 6.21 -9.80 18.26
C GLU A 91 7.65 -9.49 18.67
N LYS A 92 8.62 -9.91 17.86
CA LYS A 92 10.06 -9.69 18.12
C LYS A 92 10.46 -8.22 18.27
N HIS A 93 9.75 -7.29 17.64
CA HIS A 93 10.10 -5.87 17.69
C HIS A 93 9.50 -5.17 18.91
N GLN A 94 8.33 -5.63 19.39
CA GLN A 94 7.61 -4.99 20.50
C GLN A 94 6.87 -6.00 21.38
N PRO A 95 7.61 -6.88 22.09
CA PRO A 95 7.04 -8.05 22.77
C PRO A 95 6.05 -7.73 23.90
N ARG A 96 6.03 -6.48 24.41
CA ARG A 96 5.11 -6.04 25.47
C ARG A 96 3.88 -5.29 24.97
N LEU A 97 3.88 -4.84 23.71
CA LEU A 97 2.88 -3.92 23.17
C LEU A 97 2.22 -4.45 21.89
N PHE A 98 2.74 -5.52 21.30
CA PHE A 98 2.28 -6.01 20.01
C PHE A 98 0.78 -6.32 20.04
N GLU A 99 0.25 -6.96 21.10
CA GLU A 99 -1.18 -7.30 21.20
C GLU A 99 -2.07 -6.05 21.07
N LYS A 100 -1.79 -5.04 21.91
CA LYS A 100 -2.53 -3.79 21.90
C LYS A 100 -2.43 -3.04 20.56
N LEU A 101 -1.24 -3.04 19.94
CA LEU A 101 -1.04 -2.38 18.66
C LEU A 101 -1.76 -3.10 17.51
N ARG A 102 -1.81 -4.45 17.54
CA ARG A 102 -2.55 -5.24 16.56
C ARG A 102 -4.06 -5.01 16.69
N GLU A 103 -4.56 -4.97 17.93
CA GLU A 103 -5.97 -4.65 18.22
C GLU A 103 -6.35 -3.24 17.73
N GLU A 104 -5.53 -2.22 18.01
CA GLU A 104 -5.78 -0.85 17.53
C GLU A 104 -5.81 -0.76 16.00
N VAL A 105 -4.92 -1.49 15.31
CA VAL A 105 -4.92 -1.54 13.84
C VAL A 105 -6.16 -2.25 13.31
N PHE A 106 -6.56 -3.35 13.94
CA PHE A 106 -7.77 -4.09 13.58
C PHE A 106 -9.02 -3.22 13.70
N GLU A 107 -9.18 -2.51 14.82
CA GLU A 107 -10.30 -1.58 15.05
C GLU A 107 -10.35 -0.45 14.00
N LYS A 108 -9.19 0.06 13.57
CA LYS A 108 -9.13 1.08 12.51
C LYS A 108 -9.50 0.55 11.12
N LEU A 109 -9.33 -0.75 10.87
CA LEU A 109 -9.67 -1.39 9.60
C LEU A 109 -11.13 -1.86 9.56
N ALA A 110 -11.70 -2.23 10.71
CA ALA A 110 -13.09 -2.62 10.83
C ALA A 110 -14.00 -1.39 10.64
N VAL A 111 -14.57 -1.23 9.43
CA VAL A 111 -15.42 -0.07 9.12
C VAL A 111 -16.75 -0.18 9.89
N ASN A 112 -16.84 0.64 10.96
CA ASN A 112 -18.02 1.00 11.74
C ASN A 112 -18.45 0.02 12.87
N PRO A 113 -17.89 0.15 14.09
CA PRO A 113 -18.23 -0.70 15.24
C PRO A 113 -19.70 -0.61 15.71
N GLN A 114 -20.50 0.30 15.15
CA GLN A 114 -21.92 0.50 15.49
C GLN A 114 -22.87 -0.19 14.51
N ASN A 115 -22.37 -0.83 13.45
CA ASN A 115 -23.16 -1.69 12.59
C ASN A 115 -22.93 -3.18 12.96
N PRO A 116 -23.76 -3.75 13.84
CA PRO A 116 -23.54 -5.09 14.39
C PRO A 116 -23.59 -6.19 13.34
N VAL A 117 -24.18 -5.94 12.15
CA VAL A 117 -24.32 -6.95 11.09
C VAL A 117 -23.00 -7.18 10.35
N ILE A 118 -22.20 -6.14 10.14
CA ILE A 118 -20.90 -6.25 9.45
C ILE A 118 -19.87 -6.91 10.39
N VAL A 119 -19.92 -6.55 11.68
CA VAL A 119 -19.07 -7.14 12.72
C VAL A 119 -19.44 -8.61 12.96
N ALA A 120 -20.73 -8.95 13.08
CA ALA A 120 -21.16 -10.34 13.28
C ALA A 120 -20.76 -11.27 12.13
N ARG A 121 -20.78 -10.78 10.88
CA ARG A 121 -20.29 -11.55 9.71
C ARG A 121 -18.78 -11.78 9.74
N ALA A 122 -17.99 -10.84 10.26
CA ALA A 122 -16.55 -11.02 10.42
C ALA A 122 -16.18 -12.05 11.51
N PHE A 123 -17.08 -12.32 12.47
CA PHE A 123 -16.87 -13.29 13.56
C PHE A 123 -17.39 -14.71 13.27
N THR A 124 -18.11 -14.94 12.17
CA THR A 124 -18.83 -16.20 11.91
C THR A 124 -18.32 -17.01 10.70
N GLU A 125 -17.27 -16.56 10.02
CA GLU A 125 -16.51 -17.32 9.01
C GLU A 125 -15.02 -17.34 9.35
#